data_AF-A0A257PMD1-F1
#
_entry.id   AF-A0A257PMD1-F1
#
_cell.length_a   1.000
_cell.length_b   1.000
_cell.length_c   1.000
_cell.angle_alpha   90.00
_cell.angle_beta   90.00
_cell.angle_gamma   90.00
#
_symmetry.space_group_name_H-M   'P 1'
#
loop_
_entity.id
_entity.type
_entity.pdbx_description
1 polymer ?
#
loop_
_entity_poly.entity_id
_entity_poly.type
_entity_poly.pdbx_seq_one_letter_code
_entity_poly.pdbx_strand_id
1 'polypeptide(L)'
;RELTKRFEEVRRGTLPELAAHYDAQAARGEITLVIGPPPDAPASAETLDAAISNALAAMSLEDAVAAAAATTGLPKKQVYARALELRARTTPQG
;
A
#
# COMPACT_ATOMS: atom_id res chain seq x y z
N ARG A 1 36.68 -0.69 -32.58
CA ARG A 1 35.95 -1.62 -33.48
C ARG A 1 35.37 -2.73 -32.61
N GLU A 2 34.03 -2.79 -32.58
CA GLU A 2 33.15 -3.88 -32.12
C GLU A 2 33.15 -4.30 -30.64
N LEU A 3 32.46 -3.49 -29.81
CA LEU A 3 31.83 -3.94 -28.57
C LEU A 3 30.38 -4.38 -28.89
N THR A 4 30.21 -5.64 -29.29
CA THR A 4 28.91 -6.30 -29.34
C THR A 4 28.74 -7.18 -28.10
N LYS A 5 28.26 -6.61 -26.99
CA LYS A 5 27.45 -7.39 -26.05
C LYS A 5 26.10 -6.71 -25.90
N ARG A 6 25.33 -6.93 -26.95
CA ARG A 6 24.00 -6.44 -27.28
C ARG A 6 22.94 -7.31 -26.60
N PHE A 7 22.95 -7.41 -25.26
CA PHE A 7 21.98 -8.25 -24.53
C PHE A 7 21.57 -7.61 -23.19
N GLU A 8 21.25 -6.31 -23.19
CA GLU A 8 20.50 -5.73 -22.07
C GLU A 8 19.00 -5.91 -22.39
N GLU A 9 18.35 -6.83 -21.66
CA GLU A 9 16.91 -7.09 -21.80
C GLU A 9 16.17 -6.40 -20.66
N VAL A 10 15.37 -5.38 -21.00
CA VAL A 10 14.48 -4.71 -20.05
C VAL A 10 13.05 -5.16 -20.33
N ARG A 11 12.45 -5.87 -19.38
CA ARG A 11 11.07 -6.35 -19.47
C ARG A 11 10.24 -5.75 -18.33
N ARG A 12 9.05 -5.26 -18.70
CA ARG A 12 8.05 -4.71 -17.77
C ARG A 12 6.81 -5.59 -17.83
N GLY A 13 6.21 -5.86 -16.69
CA GLY A 13 5.02 -6.69 -16.56
C GLY A 13 4.67 -6.88 -15.09
N THR A 14 3.53 -7.50 -14.84
CA THR A 14 3.16 -7.94 -13.51
C THR A 14 4.09 -9.08 -13.04
N LEU A 15 4.20 -9.29 -11.73
CA LEU A 15 5.02 -10.39 -11.18
C LEU A 15 4.64 -11.76 -11.78
N PRO A 16 3.36 -12.12 -11.96
CA PRO A 16 2.99 -13.40 -12.58
C PRO A 16 3.43 -13.53 -14.04
N GLU A 17 3.32 -12.46 -14.83
CA GLU A 17 3.74 -12.48 -16.24
C GLU A 17 5.25 -12.65 -16.37
N LEU A 18 6.01 -11.97 -15.53
CA LEU A 18 7.47 -12.09 -15.50
C LEU A 18 7.90 -13.48 -15.01
N ALA A 19 7.22 -14.03 -13.99
CA ALA A 19 7.49 -15.37 -13.51
C ALA A 19 7.24 -16.44 -14.59
N ALA A 20 6.08 -16.40 -15.26
CA ALA A 20 5.75 -17.32 -16.35
C ALA A 20 6.74 -17.20 -17.53
N HIS A 21 7.18 -15.97 -17.84
CA HIS A 21 8.17 -15.75 -18.88
C HIS A 21 9.53 -16.40 -18.55
N TYR A 22 10.04 -16.19 -17.34
CA TYR A 22 11.35 -16.72 -16.93
C TYR A 22 11.34 -18.21 -16.59
N ASP A 23 10.17 -18.79 -16.35
CA ASP A 23 9.98 -20.25 -16.29
C ASP A 23 10.20 -20.89 -17.66
N ALA A 24 9.67 -20.27 -18.73
CA ALA A 24 9.85 -20.73 -20.11
C ALA A 24 11.20 -20.32 -20.74
N GLN A 25 11.79 -19.21 -20.30
CA GLN A 25 13.05 -18.68 -20.82
C GLN A 25 13.97 -18.27 -19.66
N ALA A 26 14.91 -19.14 -19.31
CA ALA A 26 15.85 -18.83 -18.23
C ALA A 26 16.61 -17.53 -18.51
N ALA A 27 16.54 -16.58 -17.57
CA ALA A 27 17.36 -15.38 -17.58
C ALA A 27 18.84 -15.75 -17.58
N ARG A 28 19.65 -15.02 -18.34
CA ARG A 28 21.10 -15.23 -18.41
C ARG A 28 21.83 -14.07 -17.75
N GLY A 29 22.64 -14.37 -16.74
CA GLY A 29 23.44 -13.37 -16.03
C GLY A 29 22.74 -12.79 -14.80
N GLU A 30 23.20 -11.62 -14.39
CA GLU A 30 22.64 -10.87 -13.25
C GLU A 30 21.35 -10.14 -13.66
N ILE A 31 20.35 -10.12 -12.78
CA ILE A 31 19.04 -9.50 -13.03
C ILE A 31 18.79 -8.42 -11.98
N THR A 32 18.39 -7.24 -12.42
CA THR A 32 17.88 -6.17 -11.54
C THR A 32 16.36 -6.14 -11.62
N LEU A 33 15.67 -6.37 -10.50
CA LEU A 33 14.21 -6.29 -10.41
C LEU A 33 13.79 -4.97 -9.76
N VAL A 34 12.94 -4.21 -10.44
CA VAL A 34 12.34 -2.97 -9.91
C VAL A 34 10.86 -3.23 -9.65
N ILE A 35 10.46 -3.20 -8.38
CA ILE A 35 9.08 -3.47 -7.94
C ILE A 35 8.42 -2.15 -7.55
N GLY A 36 7.28 -1.85 -8.18
CA GLY A 36 6.45 -0.70 -7.80
C GLY A 36 5.68 -0.94 -6.50
N PRO A 37 5.19 0.11 -5.82
CA PRO A 37 4.31 -0.03 -4.66
C PRO A 37 3.04 -0.81 -5.04
N PRO A 38 2.37 -1.45 -4.06
CA PRO A 38 1.07 -2.09 -4.33
C PRO A 38 0.09 -1.08 -4.91
N PRO A 39 -0.82 -1.50 -5.81
CA PRO A 39 -1.89 -0.63 -6.28
C PRO A 39 -2.70 -0.13 -5.09
N ASP A 40 -3.22 1.10 -5.18
CA ASP A 40 -4.12 1.66 -4.17
C ASP A 40 -5.32 0.72 -3.98
N ALA A 41 -5.27 -0.11 -2.94
CA ALA A 41 -6.38 -0.96 -2.57
C ALA A 41 -7.49 -0.05 -2.04
N PRO A 42 -8.76 -0.25 -2.43
CA PRO A 42 -9.85 0.45 -1.78
C PRO A 42 -9.74 0.20 -0.27
N ALA A 43 -9.68 1.28 0.51
CA ALA A 43 -9.52 1.18 1.95
C ALA A 43 -10.66 0.32 2.51
N SER A 44 -10.35 -0.92 2.91
CA SER A 44 -11.31 -1.76 3.61
C SER A 44 -11.65 -1.12 4.96
N ALA A 45 -12.79 -1.49 5.53
CA ALA A 45 -13.16 -1.01 6.86
C ALA A 45 -12.10 -1.37 7.92
N GLU A 46 -11.42 -2.52 7.78
CA GLU A 46 -10.32 -2.92 8.65
C GLU A 46 -9.08 -2.03 8.46
N THR A 47 -8.73 -1.68 7.21
CA THR A 47 -7.63 -0.75 6.92
C THR A 47 -7.92 0.65 7.45
N LEU A 48 -9.17 1.11 7.33
CA LEU A 48 -9.61 2.40 7.90
C LEU A 48 -9.50 2.40 9.44
N ASP A 49 -9.96 1.35 10.10
CA ASP A 49 -9.90 1.23 11.56
C ASP A 49 -8.48 1.22 12.09
N ALA A 50 -7.58 0.49 11.41
CA ALA A 50 -6.17 0.48 11.75
C ALA A 50 -5.53 1.86 11.54
N ALA A 51 -5.83 2.53 10.43
CA ALA A 51 -5.33 3.87 10.14
C ALA A 51 -5.79 4.90 11.19
N ILE A 52 -7.08 4.88 11.56
CA ILE A 52 -7.62 5.77 12.59
C ILE A 52 -7.00 5.46 13.96
N SER A 53 -6.92 4.19 14.34
CA SER A 53 -6.39 3.79 15.66
C SER A 53 -4.92 4.17 15.82
N ASN A 54 -4.11 3.95 14.78
CA ASN A 54 -2.70 4.32 14.76
C ASN A 54 -2.53 5.85 14.83
N ALA A 55 -3.34 6.61 14.10
CA ALA A 55 -3.29 8.05 14.16
C ALA A 55 -3.71 8.58 15.54
N LEU A 56 -4.80 8.05 16.14
CA LEU A 56 -5.24 8.43 17.49
C LEU A 56 -4.20 8.17 18.59
N ALA A 57 -3.23 7.28 18.35
CA ALA A 57 -2.14 7.04 19.29
C ALA A 57 -1.09 8.16 19.31
N ALA A 58 -0.99 8.96 18.24
CA ALA A 58 0.05 9.97 18.06
C ALA A 58 -0.48 11.41 17.97
N MET A 59 -1.75 11.60 17.61
CA MET A 59 -2.34 12.92 17.35
C MET A 59 -3.77 13.03 17.87
N SER A 60 -4.32 14.25 17.82
CA SER A 60 -5.69 14.53 18.25
C SER A 60 -6.72 13.80 17.37
N LEU A 61 -7.96 13.67 17.86
CA LEU A 61 -9.05 13.08 17.09
C LEU A 61 -9.29 13.80 15.75
N GLU A 62 -9.19 15.13 15.75
CA GLU A 62 -9.40 15.93 14.55
C GLU A 62 -8.30 15.68 13.50
N ASP A 63 -7.04 15.65 13.95
CA ASP A 63 -5.88 15.39 13.09
C ASP A 63 -5.90 13.96 12.56
N ALA A 64 -6.24 12.98 13.41
CA ALA A 64 -6.35 11.58 13.02
C ALA A 64 -7.41 11.37 11.94
N VAL A 65 -8.56 12.04 12.07
CA VAL A 65 -9.63 12.01 11.07
C VAL A 65 -9.21 12.69 9.77
N ALA A 66 -8.49 13.81 9.85
CA ALA A 66 -7.98 14.50 8.67
C ALA A 66 -6.96 13.64 7.91
N ALA A 67 -6.02 13.01 8.62
CA ALA A 67 -5.02 12.11 8.05
C ALA A 67 -5.67 10.87 7.43
N ALA A 68 -6.55 10.19 8.16
CA ALA A 68 -7.24 8.99 7.66
C ALA A 68 -8.15 9.30 6.46
N ALA A 69 -8.85 10.44 6.44
CA ALA A 69 -9.64 10.86 5.28
C ALA A 69 -8.76 11.15 4.05
N ALA A 70 -7.59 11.77 4.24
CA ALA A 70 -6.65 12.03 3.16
C ALA A 70 -6.05 10.73 2.57
N THR A 71 -5.74 9.75 3.43
CA THR A 71 -5.19 8.46 3.00
C THR A 71 -6.23 7.53 2.37
N THR A 72 -7.47 7.53 2.89
CA THR A 72 -8.52 6.60 2.42
C THR A 72 -9.42 7.18 1.34
N GLY A 73 -9.38 8.50 1.12
CA GLY A 73 -10.28 9.19 0.20
C GLY A 73 -11.74 9.23 0.66
N LEU A 74 -12.05 8.75 1.87
CA LEU A 74 -13.40 8.73 2.41
C LEU A 74 -13.82 10.12 2.95
N PRO A 75 -15.12 10.45 2.94
CA PRO A 75 -15.61 11.69 3.51
C PRO A 75 -15.22 11.83 4.99
N LYS A 76 -14.68 12.99 5.39
CA LYS A 76 -14.30 13.27 6.79
C LYS A 76 -15.40 12.92 7.80
N LYS A 77 -16.67 13.16 7.45
CA LYS A 77 -17.82 12.82 8.31
C LYS A 77 -17.93 11.32 8.61
N GLN A 78 -17.65 10.48 7.62
CA GLN A 78 -17.68 9.02 7.76
C GLN A 78 -16.50 8.54 8.63
N VAL A 79 -15.30 9.06 8.36
CA VAL A 79 -14.09 8.77 9.13
C VAL A 79 -14.25 9.21 10.60
N TYR A 80 -14.85 10.38 10.83
CA TYR A 80 -15.11 10.92 12.16
C TYR A 80 -16.09 10.05 12.96
N ALA A 81 -17.22 9.66 12.36
CA ALA A 81 -18.17 8.76 12.99
C ALA A 81 -17.49 7.43 13.39
N ARG A 82 -16.67 6.88 12.48
CA ARG A 82 -15.94 5.65 12.76
C ARG A 82 -14.90 5.82 13.88
N ALA A 83 -14.19 6.95 13.91
CA ALA A 83 -13.22 7.25 14.96
C ALA A 83 -13.85 7.34 16.35
N LEU A 84 -15.06 7.89 16.46
CA LEU A 84 -15.81 7.91 17.72
C LEU A 84 -16.20 6.51 18.19
N GLU A 85 -16.71 5.67 17.28
CA GLU A 85 -17.02 4.27 17.59
C GLU A 85 -15.79 3.49 18.07
N LEU A 86 -14.65 3.69 17.40
CA LEU A 86 -13.38 3.08 17.80
C LEU A 86 -12.98 3.50 19.21
N ARG A 87 -12.99 4.80 19.52
CA ARG A 87 -12.64 5.35 20.85
C ARG A 87 -13.54 4.83 21.97
N ALA A 88 -14.82 4.66 21.66
CA ALA A 88 -15.81 4.13 22.60
C ALA A 88 -15.55 2.64 22.93
N ARG A 89 -15.00 1.86 21.98
CA ARG A 89 -14.61 0.46 22.22
C ARG A 89 -13.29 0.31 22.97
N THR A 90 -12.33 1.23 22.78
CA THR A 90 -11.00 1.14 23.42
C THR A 90 -10.94 1.71 24.83
N THR A 91 -11.89 2.56 25.22
CA THR A 91 -11.98 3.06 26.60
C THR A 91 -12.76 2.03 27.42
N PRO A 92 -12.15 1.28 28.36
CA PRO A 92 -12.92 0.47 29.27
C PRO A 92 -13.70 1.44 30.16
N GLN A 93 -15.04 1.36 30.15
CA GLN A 93 -15.82 2.03 31.18
C GLN A 93 -15.53 1.32 32.51
N GLY A 94 -14.63 1.92 33.29
CA GLY A 94 -14.37 1.58 34.69
C GLY A 94 -15.02 2.62 35.59
#